data_AF-A0ABD2RD24-F1
#
_entry.id   AF-A0ABD2RD24-F1
#
_cell.length_a   1.000
_cell.length_b   1.000
_cell.length_c   1.000
_cell.angle_alpha   90.00
_cell.angle_beta   90.00
_cell.angle_gamma   90.00
#
_symmetry.space_group_name_H-M   'P 1'
#
loop_
_entity.id
_entity.type
_entity.pdbx_description
1 polymer ?
#
loop_
_entity_poly.entity_id
_entity_poly.type
_entity_poly.pdbx_seq_one_letter_code
_entity_poly.pdbx_strand_id
1 'polypeptide(L)'
;KIQDGCGKVLALSYNDLPIALRPCFLYFGLYPEDHEIRAFDLTNMWIAEKLIVVNSGNRREAEDLAEDFLNDLVSRNLIQVAKRTYDGRISSCRIHDLLHSLCVVLGKESNFFH
;
A
#
# COMPACT_ATOMS: atom_id res chain seq x y z
N LYS A 1 11.22 -7.80 -16.42
CA LYS A 1 12.67 -7.48 -16.46
C LYS A 1 12.80 -6.05 -15.95
N ILE A 2 12.98 -5.86 -14.64
CA ILE A 2 13.08 -4.50 -14.08
C ILE A 2 14.39 -3.91 -14.60
N GLN A 3 14.30 -2.74 -15.24
CA GLN A 3 15.47 -2.02 -15.74
C GLN A 3 16.41 -1.73 -14.56
N ASP A 4 17.63 -2.25 -14.65
CA ASP A 4 18.59 -2.53 -13.56
C ASP A 4 19.01 -1.28 -12.74
N GLY A 5 18.74 -0.07 -13.24
CA GLY A 5 18.93 1.19 -12.50
C GLY A 5 17.71 1.61 -11.67
N CYS A 6 16.50 1.47 -12.21
CA CYS A 6 15.28 1.95 -11.54
C CYS A 6 14.88 1.03 -10.38
N GLY A 7 15.08 -0.29 -10.52
CA GLY A 7 14.77 -1.25 -9.47
C GLY A 7 15.49 -0.98 -8.14
N LYS A 8 16.77 -0.58 -8.19
CA LYS A 8 17.55 -0.24 -6.99
C LYS A 8 17.01 1.01 -6.30
N VAL A 9 16.63 2.03 -7.06
CA VAL A 9 16.06 3.28 -6.53
C VAL A 9 14.69 3.04 -5.89
N LEU A 10 13.84 2.22 -6.53
CA LEU A 10 12.53 1.85 -5.98
C LEU A 10 12.68 1.00 -4.71
N ALA A 11 13.64 0.08 -4.67
CA ALA A 11 13.94 -0.71 -3.47
C ALA A 11 14.40 0.15 -2.29
N LEU A 12 15.14 1.25 -2.53
CA LEU A 12 15.48 2.22 -1.47
C LEU A 12 14.21 2.87 -0.91
N SER A 13 13.26 3.24 -1.77
CA SER A 13 11.99 3.82 -1.34
C SER A 13 11.18 2.87 -0.44
N TYR A 14 11.23 1.57 -0.73
CA TYR A 14 10.66 0.53 0.14
C TYR A 14 11.43 0.36 1.45
N ASN A 15 12.77 0.36 1.41
CA ASN A 15 13.58 0.22 2.61
C ASN A 15 13.42 1.40 3.58
N ASP A 16 13.17 2.60 3.06
CA ASP A 16 12.92 3.81 3.83
C ASP A 16 11.48 3.89 4.38
N LEU A 17 10.60 2.92 4.05
CA LEU A 17 9.30 2.83 4.69
C LEU A 17 9.43 2.39 6.15
N PRO A 18 8.67 3.02 7.06
CA PRO A 18 8.48 2.49 8.40
C PRO A 18 8.01 1.03 8.32
N ILE A 19 8.53 0.19 9.22
CA ILE A 19 8.28 -1.26 9.20
C ILE A 19 6.79 -1.58 9.18
N ALA A 20 5.97 -0.79 9.87
CA ALA A 20 4.52 -0.96 9.92
C ALA A 20 3.81 -0.74 8.57
N LEU A 21 4.35 0.10 7.69
CA LEU A 21 3.75 0.38 6.37
C LEU A 21 4.13 -0.64 5.30
N ARG A 22 5.25 -1.36 5.48
CA ARG A 22 5.76 -2.30 4.47
C ARG A 22 4.75 -3.38 4.08
N PRO A 23 4.05 -4.06 5.02
CA PRO A 23 3.03 -5.05 4.65
C PRO A 23 1.88 -4.43 3.85
N CYS A 24 1.43 -3.22 4.22
CA CYS A 24 0.37 -2.51 3.51
C CYS A 24 0.78 -2.16 2.07
N PHE A 25 2.04 -1.79 1.85
CA PHE A 25 2.59 -1.59 0.51
C PHE A 25 2.69 -2.90 -0.29
N LEU A 26 3.19 -3.98 0.31
CA LEU A 26 3.28 -5.28 -0.37
C LEU A 26 1.91 -5.84 -0.77
N TYR A 27 0.86 -5.48 -0.02
CA TYR A 27 -0.52 -5.86 -0.31
C TYR A 27 -0.98 -5.49 -1.72
N PHE A 28 -0.47 -4.38 -2.27
CA PHE A 28 -0.79 -3.98 -3.64
C PHE A 28 -0.33 -4.98 -4.70
N GLY A 29 0.66 -5.82 -4.40
CA GLY A 29 1.12 -6.89 -5.30
C GLY A 29 0.10 -8.02 -5.51
N LEU A 30 -0.97 -8.07 -4.69
CA LEU A 30 -2.09 -9.01 -4.86
C LEU A 30 -3.10 -8.55 -5.92
N TYR A 31 -3.13 -7.26 -6.26
CA TYR A 31 -4.02 -6.71 -7.27
C TYR A 31 -3.38 -6.83 -8.66
N PRO A 32 -4.18 -6.83 -9.74
CA PRO A 32 -3.62 -6.70 -11.10
C PRO A 32 -2.90 -5.37 -11.28
N GLU A 33 -1.94 -5.34 -12.21
CA GLU A 33 -1.27 -4.11 -12.67
C GLU A 33 -2.32 -3.06 -13.13
N ASP A 34 -2.06 -1.78 -12.88
CA ASP A 34 -2.93 -0.63 -13.18
C ASP A 34 -4.38 -0.68 -12.64
N HIS A 35 -4.71 -1.62 -11.77
CA HIS A 35 -6.06 -1.78 -11.24
C HIS A 35 -6.44 -0.62 -10.31
N GLU A 36 -7.62 -0.02 -10.53
CA GLU A 36 -8.18 0.97 -9.61
C GLU A 36 -8.76 0.29 -8.37
N ILE A 37 -8.16 0.54 -7.22
CA ILE A 37 -8.54 -0.04 -5.93
C ILE A 37 -9.34 0.99 -5.13
N ARG A 38 -10.53 0.61 -4.66
CA ARG A 38 -11.32 1.46 -3.74
C ARG A 38 -10.61 1.53 -2.39
N ALA A 39 -10.36 2.75 -1.91
CA ALA A 39 -9.62 2.97 -0.66
C ALA A 39 -10.31 2.29 0.54
N PHE A 40 -11.65 2.36 0.59
CA PHE A 40 -12.44 1.72 1.64
C PHE A 40 -12.26 0.20 1.71
N ASP A 41 -12.23 -0.48 0.56
CA ASP A 41 -12.05 -1.94 0.54
C ASP A 41 -10.63 -2.30 0.97
N LEU A 42 -9.64 -1.56 0.47
CA LEU A 42 -8.22 -1.77 0.75
C LEU A 42 -7.93 -1.63 2.25
N THR A 43 -8.36 -0.54 2.87
CA THR A 43 -8.11 -0.30 4.30
C THR A 43 -8.83 -1.33 5.16
N ASN A 44 -10.04 -1.74 4.79
CA ASN A 44 -10.76 -2.81 5.48
C ASN A 44 -10.03 -4.16 5.39
N MET A 45 -9.42 -4.48 4.25
CA MET A 45 -8.60 -5.68 4.10
C MET A 45 -7.35 -5.63 4.96
N TRP A 46 -6.64 -4.49 5.00
CA TRP A 46 -5.49 -4.32 5.90
C TRP A 46 -5.83 -4.55 7.37
N ILE A 47 -7.00 -4.06 7.81
CA ILE A 47 -7.47 -4.28 9.19
C ILE A 47 -7.84 -5.76 9.39
N ALA A 48 -8.55 -6.38 8.44
CA ALA A 48 -8.97 -7.79 8.54
C ALA A 48 -7.77 -8.75 8.61
N GLU A 49 -6.72 -8.46 7.86
CA GLU A 49 -5.46 -9.23 7.85
C GLU A 49 -4.52 -8.88 9.00
N LYS A 50 -4.92 -7.95 9.89
CA LYS A 50 -4.13 -7.48 11.03
C LYS A 50 -2.79 -6.86 10.61
N LEU A 51 -2.74 -6.26 9.42
CA LEU A 51 -1.63 -5.38 9.02
C LEU A 51 -1.70 -4.06 9.80
N ILE A 52 -2.90 -3.71 10.25
CA ILE A 52 -3.18 -2.54 11.09
C ILE A 52 -3.79 -3.03 12.39
N VAL A 53 -3.08 -2.77 13.49
CA VAL A 53 -3.48 -3.20 14.85
C VAL A 53 -3.41 -2.01 15.80
N VAL A 54 -4.49 -1.77 16.52
CA VAL A 54 -4.59 -0.75 17.56
C VAL A 54 -4.85 -1.40 18.92
N ASN A 55 -4.25 -0.86 19.98
CA ASN A 55 -4.28 -1.47 21.31
C ASN A 55 -5.68 -1.42 21.97
N SER A 56 -6.49 -0.44 21.60
CA SER A 56 -7.83 -0.20 22.18
C SER A 56 -8.88 -1.21 21.70
N GLY A 57 -8.61 -1.94 20.61
CA GLY A 57 -9.63 -2.73 19.90
C GLY A 57 -10.72 -1.88 19.23
N ASN A 58 -10.56 -0.55 19.20
CA ASN A 58 -11.53 0.36 18.61
C ASN A 58 -11.41 0.34 17.09
N ARG A 59 -12.50 -0.05 16.41
CA ARG A 59 -12.54 -0.10 14.94
C ARG A 59 -12.24 1.26 14.30
N ARG A 60 -12.76 2.34 14.88
CA ARG A 60 -12.60 3.68 14.31
C ARG A 60 -11.13 4.12 14.32
N GLU A 61 -10.40 3.82 15.39
CA GLU A 61 -8.97 4.10 15.47
C GLU A 61 -8.16 3.30 14.43
N ALA A 62 -8.57 2.05 14.15
CA ALA A 62 -7.95 1.25 13.09
C ALA A 62 -8.24 1.82 11.69
N GLU A 63 -9.45 2.32 11.47
CA GLU A 63 -9.84 2.98 10.21
C GLU A 63 -9.08 4.29 10.00
N ASP A 64 -8.99 5.14 11.03
CA ASP A 64 -8.23 6.38 10.99
C ASP A 64 -6.73 6.10 10.71
N LEU A 65 -6.14 5.11 11.40
CA LEU A 65 -4.75 4.69 11.16
C LEU A 65 -4.54 4.14 9.74
N ALA A 66 -5.53 3.44 9.19
CA ALA A 66 -5.46 2.93 7.81
C ALA A 66 -5.54 4.03 6.76
N GLU A 67 -6.36 5.05 7.00
CA GLU A 67 -6.41 6.25 6.17
C GLU A 67 -5.05 6.98 6.21
N ASP A 68 -4.45 7.13 7.39
CA ASP A 68 -3.12 7.73 7.56
C ASP A 68 -2.03 6.94 6.82
N PHE A 69 -2.04 5.60 6.92
CA PHE A 69 -1.08 4.76 6.21
C PHE A 69 -1.21 4.90 4.69
N LEU A 70 -2.44 4.95 4.17
CA LEU A 70 -2.67 5.17 2.74
C LEU A 70 -2.18 6.57 2.30
N ASN A 71 -2.47 7.61 3.09
CA ASN A 71 -1.98 8.95 2.84
C ASN A 71 -0.44 9.03 2.84
N ASP A 72 0.22 8.30 3.74
CA ASP A 72 1.67 8.21 3.82
C ASP A 72 2.30 7.51 2.60
N LEU A 73 1.68 6.43 2.11
CA LEU A 73 2.13 5.79 0.88
C LEU A 73 1.99 6.73 -0.33
N VAL A 74 0.90 7.51 -0.38
CA VAL A 74 0.68 8.52 -1.43
C VAL A 74 1.68 9.67 -1.31
N SER A 75 1.93 10.20 -0.11
CA SER A 75 2.85 11.32 0.10
C SER A 75 4.30 10.97 -0.26
N ARG A 76 4.65 9.69 -0.14
CA ARG A 76 5.94 9.10 -0.58
C ARG A 76 5.99 8.75 -2.07
N ASN A 77 4.95 9.07 -2.83
CA ASN A 77 4.81 8.74 -4.26
C ASN A 77 4.88 7.23 -4.57
N LEU A 78 4.53 6.38 -3.59
CA LEU A 78 4.49 4.93 -3.80
C LEU A 78 3.14 4.47 -4.36
N ILE A 79 2.09 5.25 -4.11
CA ILE A 79 0.72 4.98 -4.56
C ILE A 79 0.15 6.23 -5.20
N GLN A 80 -0.57 6.06 -6.30
CA GLN A 80 -1.21 7.15 -7.03
C GLN A 80 -2.67 7.29 -6.62
N VAL A 81 -3.13 8.51 -6.42
CA VAL A 81 -4.56 8.80 -6.19
C VAL A 81 -5.28 8.77 -7.52
N ALA A 82 -6.30 7.91 -7.64
CA ALA A 82 -7.12 7.81 -8.85
C ALA A 82 -8.34 8.74 -8.75
N LYS A 83 -9.00 8.77 -7.59
CA LYS A 83 -10.15 9.64 -7.32
C LYS A 83 -10.12 10.14 -5.87
N ARG A 84 -10.72 11.30 -5.66
CA ARG A 84 -11.00 11.87 -4.34
C ARG A 84 -12.50 12.01 -4.14
N THR A 85 -12.92 11.90 -2.89
CA THR A 85 -14.26 12.28 -2.45
C THR A 85 -14.42 13.81 -2.42
N TYR A 86 -15.64 14.29 -2.21
CA TYR A 86 -15.94 15.73 -2.15
C TYR A 86 -15.26 16.43 -0.96
N ASP A 87 -14.98 15.71 0.13
CA ASP A 87 -14.25 16.19 1.31
C ASP A 87 -12.73 16.05 1.16
N GLY A 88 -12.24 15.66 -0.02
CA GLY A 88 -10.82 15.61 -0.37
C GLY A 88 -10.08 14.33 0.04
N ARG A 89 -10.76 13.38 0.69
CA ARG A 89 -10.19 12.07 1.03
C ARG A 89 -9.94 11.22 -0.21
N ILE A 90 -9.06 10.24 -0.10
CA ILE A 90 -8.78 9.30 -1.18
C ILE A 90 -9.96 8.35 -1.31
N SER A 91 -10.67 8.37 -2.45
CA SER A 91 -11.76 7.42 -2.71
C SER A 91 -11.27 6.17 -3.41
N SER A 92 -10.28 6.31 -4.30
CA SER A 92 -9.62 5.19 -4.96
C SER A 92 -8.18 5.53 -5.33
N CYS A 93 -7.36 4.50 -5.45
CA CYS A 93 -5.93 4.60 -5.72
C CYS A 93 -5.47 3.52 -6.72
N ARG A 94 -4.25 3.68 -7.23
CA ARG A 94 -3.59 2.76 -8.18
C ARG A 94 -2.11 2.67 -7.83
N ILE A 95 -1.51 1.53 -8.12
CA ILE A 95 -0.07 1.35 -8.04
C ILE A 95 0.53 1.40 -9.44
N HIS A 96 1.65 2.10 -9.60
CA HIS A 96 2.36 2.17 -10.88
C HIS A 96 3.06 0.83 -11.18
N ASP A 97 3.07 0.38 -12.43
CA ASP A 97 3.61 -0.94 -12.85
C ASP A 97 4.99 -1.29 -12.29
N LEU A 98 5.91 -0.30 -12.27
CA LEU A 98 7.26 -0.51 -11.71
C LEU A 98 7.27 -0.81 -10.21
N LEU A 99 6.38 -0.16 -9.44
CA LEU A 99 6.23 -0.38 -8.01
C LEU A 99 5.43 -1.65 -7.74
N HIS A 100 4.45 -1.96 -8.58
CA HIS A 100 3.73 -3.23 -8.54
C HIS A 100 4.69 -4.41 -8.75
N SER A 101 5.54 -4.34 -9.78
CA SER A 101 6.59 -5.32 -10.03
C SER A 101 7.50 -5.50 -8.81
N LEU A 102 7.84 -4.41 -8.11
CA LEU A 102 8.60 -4.46 -6.87
C LEU A 102 7.83 -5.18 -5.76
N CYS A 103 6.55 -4.87 -5.53
CA CYS A 103 5.71 -5.58 -4.56
C CYS A 103 5.65 -7.08 -4.86
N VAL A 104 5.47 -7.47 -6.12
CA VAL A 104 5.40 -8.88 -6.53
C VAL A 104 6.72 -9.61 -6.27
N VAL A 105 7.86 -8.97 -6.54
CA VAL A 105 9.19 -9.55 -6.26
C VAL A 105 9.40 -9.69 -4.76
N LEU A 106 9.27 -8.61 -4.01
CA LEU A 106 9.53 -8.59 -2.57
C LEU A 106 8.55 -9.50 -1.81
N GLY A 107 7.27 -9.50 -2.18
CA GLY A 107 6.26 -10.34 -1.54
C GLY A 107 6.48 -11.82 -1.78
N LYS A 108 7.08 -12.22 -2.92
CA LYS A 108 7.52 -13.61 -3.14
C LYS A 108 8.74 -13.96 -2.28
N GLU A 109 9.72 -13.07 -2.21
CA GLU A 109 10.92 -13.27 -1.39
C GLU A 109 10.61 -13.36 0.10
N SER A 110 9.61 -12.61 0.57
CA SER A 110 9.18 -12.63 1.97
C SER A 110 8.06 -13.63 2.27
N ASN A 111 7.68 -14.47 1.31
CA ASN A 111 6.55 -15.41 1.42
C ASN A 111 5.25 -14.74 1.93
N PHE A 112 4.98 -13.53 1.46
CA PHE A 112 3.83 -12.73 1.87
C PHE A 112 2.53 -13.23 1.22
N PHE A 113 2.59 -13.58 -0.06
CA PHE A 113 1.47 -14.18 -0.80
C PHE A 113 1.45 -15.68 -0.52
N HIS A 114 0.60 -16.11 0.40
CA HIS A 114 0.45 -17.52 0.77
C HIS A 114 -0.46 -18.25 -0.21
#